data_AF-A0A5A7X2A2-F1
#
_entry.id   AF-A0A5A7X2A2-F1
#
_cell.length_a   1.000
_cell.length_b   1.000
_cell.length_c   1.000
_cell.angle_alpha   90.00
_cell.angle_beta   90.00
_cell.angle_gamma   90.00
#
_symmetry.space_group_name_H-M   'P 1'
#
loop_
_entity.id
_entity.type
_entity.pdbx_description
1 polymer ?
#
loop_
_entity_poly.entity_id
_entity_poly.type
_entity_poly.pdbx_seq_one_letter_code
_entity_poly.pdbx_strand_id
1 'polypeptide(L)'
;MRIAITVAAVAALGMVAGCSSPPPPTPQPGTLVIGTAAVTVNGVDAGSTDSVACTTAGALTTITTGDAQSGVTALVSNKDELTAESVSINNLGGFTGSYDAGLGGEATVTMTGRTYAITGSAEGFATDKPSFRANGTFAIKVAC
;
A
#
# COMPACT_ATOMS: atom_id res chain seq x y z
N MET A 1 1.74 65.43 52.82
CA MET A 1 0.69 65.68 51.82
C MET A 1 1.31 65.61 50.44
N ARG A 2 1.09 64.51 49.71
CA ARG A 2 0.91 64.41 48.25
C ARG A 2 0.84 62.94 47.84
N ILE A 3 -0.33 62.61 47.31
CA ILE A 3 -0.80 61.31 46.80
C ILE A 3 -0.58 61.29 45.28
N ALA A 4 -0.18 60.13 44.72
CA ALA A 4 -0.42 59.69 43.34
C ALA A 4 -0.05 58.18 43.29
N ILE A 5 -0.92 57.16 43.18
CA ILE A 5 -2.06 56.80 42.30
C ILE A 5 -1.64 56.35 40.87
N THR A 6 -1.61 55.02 40.68
CA THR A 6 -1.92 54.18 39.49
C THR A 6 -0.96 54.22 38.28
N VAL A 7 -0.77 53.20 37.41
CA VAL A 7 -1.66 52.17 36.81
C VAL A 7 -0.84 50.89 36.42
N ALA A 8 -1.56 49.78 36.31
CA ALA A 8 -1.23 48.38 36.01
C ALA A 8 -0.50 48.06 34.69
N ALA A 9 0.14 46.88 34.66
CA ALA A 9 0.17 45.97 33.51
C ALA A 9 0.35 44.52 33.98
N VAL A 10 -0.75 43.76 34.11
CA VAL A 10 -0.69 42.30 34.30
C VAL A 10 -0.73 41.67 32.92
N ALA A 11 0.44 41.27 32.42
CA ALA A 11 0.56 40.53 31.17
C ALA A 11 0.24 39.05 31.44
N ALA A 12 -1.00 38.64 31.17
CA ALA A 12 -1.37 37.24 31.09
C ALA A 12 -0.90 36.66 29.74
N LEU A 13 0.24 35.98 29.75
CA LEU A 13 0.69 35.18 28.61
C LEU A 13 -0.15 33.91 28.55
N GLY A 14 -1.16 33.91 27.69
CA GLY A 14 -1.89 32.71 27.30
C GLY A 14 -0.96 31.78 26.53
N MET A 15 -0.58 30.65 27.15
CA MET A 15 0.06 29.55 26.45
C MET A 15 -1.02 28.79 25.68
N VAL A 16 -1.10 29.04 24.38
CA VAL A 16 -1.79 28.15 23.45
C VAL A 16 -1.02 26.83 23.46
N ALA A 17 -1.56 25.83 24.16
CA ALA A 17 -1.18 24.44 23.99
C ALA A 17 -1.63 24.02 22.58
N GLY A 18 -0.79 24.29 21.58
CA GLY A 18 -0.96 23.73 20.25
C GLY A 18 -0.80 22.23 20.34
N CYS A 19 -1.90 21.49 20.18
CA CYS A 19 -1.88 20.05 19.95
C CYS A 19 -1.23 19.79 18.58
N SER A 20 0.10 19.87 18.52
CA SER A 20 0.86 19.44 17.35
C SER A 20 0.98 17.93 17.45
N SER A 21 0.21 17.21 16.63
CA SER A 21 0.39 15.76 16.47
C SER A 21 1.81 15.50 15.98
N PRO A 22 2.55 14.56 16.58
CA PRO A 22 3.86 14.17 16.09
C PRO A 22 3.76 13.74 14.62
N PRO A 23 4.75 14.05 13.77
CA PRO A 23 4.78 13.52 12.41
C PRO A 23 4.75 11.98 12.46
N PRO A 24 4.11 11.34 11.47
CA PRO A 24 4.03 9.88 11.43
C PRO A 24 5.44 9.28 11.41
N PRO A 25 5.66 8.16 12.11
CA PRO A 25 6.95 7.50 12.14
C PRO A 25 7.39 7.13 10.72
N THR A 26 8.65 7.38 10.40
CA THR A 26 9.25 6.98 9.12
C THR A 26 9.26 5.47 9.00
N PRO A 27 8.81 4.87 7.88
CA PRO A 27 8.86 3.43 7.68
C PRO A 27 10.28 2.89 7.80
N GLN A 28 10.42 1.72 8.43
CA GLN A 28 11.68 0.97 8.46
C GLN A 28 12.06 0.54 7.02
N PRO A 29 13.35 0.39 6.68
CA PRO A 29 13.75 -0.12 5.38
C PRO A 29 13.00 -1.41 5.03
N GLY A 30 12.39 -1.45 3.84
CA GLY A 30 11.61 -2.60 3.36
C GLY A 30 10.13 -2.59 3.75
N THR A 31 9.69 -1.63 4.58
CA THR A 31 8.29 -1.47 4.98
C THR A 31 7.64 -0.25 4.32
N LEU A 32 6.31 -0.26 4.22
CA LEU A 32 5.49 0.89 3.83
C LEU A 32 4.71 1.44 5.03
N VAL A 33 4.19 2.66 4.88
CA VAL A 33 3.19 3.21 5.79
C VAL A 33 1.93 2.35 5.71
N ILE A 34 1.30 2.06 6.85
CA ILE A 34 0.08 1.25 6.91
C ILE A 34 -1.02 1.87 6.06
N GLY A 35 -1.74 1.04 5.31
CA GLY A 35 -2.78 1.48 4.40
C GLY A 35 -2.24 1.97 3.06
N THR A 36 -0.95 1.77 2.77
CA THR A 36 -0.34 2.17 1.50
C THR A 36 0.21 0.99 0.71
N ALA A 37 0.23 1.14 -0.60
CA ALA A 37 0.80 0.17 -1.53
C ALA A 37 1.66 0.88 -2.59
N ALA A 38 2.65 0.17 -3.10
CA ALA A 38 3.47 0.57 -4.23
C ALA A 38 3.59 -0.61 -5.19
N VAL A 39 3.40 -0.36 -6.49
CA VAL A 39 3.36 -1.42 -7.50
C VAL A 39 4.32 -1.10 -8.62
N THR A 40 5.06 -2.11 -9.06
CA THR A 40 5.89 -2.08 -10.26
C THR A 40 5.40 -3.17 -11.19
N VAL A 41 5.26 -2.85 -12.48
CA VAL A 41 4.84 -3.78 -13.52
C VAL A 41 5.86 -3.73 -14.65
N ASN A 42 6.34 -4.88 -15.09
CA ASN A 42 7.35 -5.01 -16.15
C ASN A 42 8.61 -4.16 -15.87
N GLY A 43 8.99 -4.03 -14.59
CA GLY A 43 10.12 -3.20 -14.15
C GLY A 43 9.88 -1.68 -14.19
N VAL A 44 8.67 -1.23 -14.56
CA VAL A 44 8.27 0.17 -14.58
C VAL A 44 7.43 0.48 -13.35
N ASP A 45 7.73 1.59 -12.68
CA ASP A 45 6.94 2.08 -11.55
C ASP A 45 5.51 2.38 -12.02
N ALA A 46 4.54 1.66 -11.46
CA ALA A 46 3.13 1.81 -11.76
C ALA A 46 2.43 2.73 -10.75
N GLY A 47 3.18 3.26 -9.78
CA GLY A 47 2.72 4.22 -8.78
C GLY A 47 2.47 3.63 -7.41
N SER A 48 2.02 4.51 -6.51
CA SER A 48 1.62 4.19 -5.14
C SER A 48 0.18 4.65 -4.86
N THR A 49 -0.46 4.04 -3.88
CA THR A 49 -1.82 4.37 -3.46
C THR A 49 -2.01 4.21 -1.96
N ASP A 50 -2.89 5.03 -1.37
CA ASP A 50 -3.37 4.91 0.00
C ASP A 50 -4.73 4.20 0.08
N SER A 51 -5.25 3.75 -1.08
CA SER A 51 -6.48 2.96 -1.18
C SER A 51 -6.13 1.49 -1.02
N VAL A 52 -5.97 1.04 0.22
CA VAL A 52 -5.66 -0.37 0.57
C VAL A 52 -6.74 -0.94 1.47
N ALA A 53 -7.21 -2.14 1.14
CA ALA A 53 -8.07 -2.94 1.99
C ALA A 53 -7.49 -4.34 2.15
N CYS A 54 -7.37 -4.81 3.38
CA CYS A 54 -6.93 -6.16 3.70
C CYS A 54 -8.00 -6.86 4.53
N THR A 55 -8.58 -7.94 3.99
CA THR A 55 -9.62 -8.72 4.67
C THR A 55 -9.10 -10.13 4.92
N THR A 56 -9.07 -10.54 6.19
CA THR A 56 -8.59 -11.88 6.57
C THR A 56 -9.74 -12.77 6.97
N ALA A 57 -9.77 -13.99 6.42
CA ALA A 57 -10.73 -15.04 6.75
C ALA A 57 -9.98 -16.36 6.95
N GLY A 58 -9.83 -16.78 8.22
CA GLY A 58 -9.00 -17.92 8.57
C GLY A 58 -7.54 -17.68 8.19
N ALA A 59 -6.96 -18.56 7.38
CA ALA A 59 -5.58 -18.47 6.91
C ALA A 59 -5.42 -17.67 5.61
N LEU A 60 -6.51 -17.14 5.06
CA LEU A 60 -6.51 -16.40 3.81
C LEU A 60 -6.62 -14.90 4.07
N THR A 61 -5.80 -14.11 3.40
CA THR A 61 -5.87 -12.65 3.39
C THR A 61 -6.09 -12.18 1.95
N THR A 62 -7.23 -11.56 1.70
CA THR A 62 -7.51 -10.84 0.46
C THR A 62 -7.00 -9.41 0.60
N ILE A 63 -6.14 -8.99 -0.31
CA ILE A 63 -5.56 -7.65 -0.37
C ILE A 63 -6.06 -6.97 -1.64
N THR A 64 -6.66 -5.80 -1.51
CA THR A 64 -7.11 -4.98 -2.64
C THR A 64 -6.44 -3.61 -2.57
N THR A 65 -5.91 -3.15 -3.70
CA THR A 65 -5.30 -1.82 -3.84
C THR A 65 -5.92 -1.05 -5.00
N GLY A 66 -6.11 0.25 -4.86
CA GLY A 66 -6.70 1.09 -5.90
C GLY A 66 -8.22 0.96 -5.94
N ASP A 67 -8.79 0.85 -7.13
CA ASP A 67 -10.23 0.74 -7.35
C ASP A 67 -10.60 -0.29 -8.43
N ALA A 68 -11.87 -0.33 -8.82
CA ALA A 68 -12.38 -1.26 -9.82
C ALA A 68 -11.85 -1.01 -11.24
N GLN A 69 -11.40 0.21 -11.56
CA GLN A 69 -10.89 0.58 -12.89
C GLN A 69 -9.37 0.42 -13.00
N SER A 70 -8.65 0.54 -11.89
CA SER A 70 -7.21 0.33 -11.85
C SER A 70 -6.76 -0.13 -10.46
N GLY A 71 -6.08 -1.26 -10.39
CA GLY A 71 -5.70 -1.82 -9.10
C GLY A 71 -5.17 -3.24 -9.13
N VAL A 72 -4.99 -3.78 -7.93
CA VAL A 72 -4.56 -5.15 -7.68
C VAL A 72 -5.52 -5.81 -6.71
N THR A 73 -5.82 -7.09 -6.94
CA THR A 73 -6.41 -7.97 -5.93
C THR A 73 -5.52 -9.19 -5.79
N ALA A 74 -5.02 -9.44 -4.58
CA ALA A 74 -4.20 -10.62 -4.28
C ALA A 74 -4.88 -11.45 -3.19
N LEU A 75 -4.82 -12.76 -3.32
CA LEU A 75 -5.19 -13.70 -2.27
C LEU A 75 -3.91 -14.37 -1.76
N VAL A 76 -3.61 -14.17 -0.48
CA VAL A 76 -2.42 -14.72 0.18
C VAL A 76 -2.87 -15.75 1.21
N SER A 77 -2.21 -16.90 1.25
CA SER A 77 -2.40 -17.93 2.27
C SER A 77 -1.25 -17.90 3.26
N ASN A 78 -1.55 -18.14 4.53
CA ASN A 78 -0.57 -18.37 5.59
C ASN A 78 -0.80 -19.71 6.31
N LYS A 79 -1.52 -20.64 5.67
CA LYS A 79 -1.95 -21.90 6.30
C LYS A 79 -0.79 -22.80 6.68
N ASP A 80 0.09 -23.07 5.72
CA ASP A 80 1.25 -23.95 5.87
C ASP A 80 2.55 -23.14 5.67
N GLU A 81 2.54 -22.29 4.64
CA GLU A 81 3.57 -21.30 4.33
C GLU A 81 2.93 -20.02 3.78
N LEU A 82 3.72 -18.95 3.67
CA LEU A 82 3.25 -17.68 3.13
C LEU A 82 3.33 -17.70 1.60
N THR A 83 2.19 -17.88 0.94
CA THR A 83 2.10 -18.04 -0.53
C THR A 83 1.04 -17.14 -1.13
N ALA A 84 1.21 -16.79 -2.40
CA ALA A 84 0.14 -16.18 -3.18
C ALA A 84 -0.69 -17.29 -3.83
N GLU A 85 -1.98 -17.32 -3.55
CA GLU A 85 -2.94 -18.21 -4.21
C GLU A 85 -3.36 -17.62 -5.56
N SER A 86 -3.54 -16.29 -5.61
CA SER A 86 -3.78 -15.55 -6.85
C SER A 86 -3.36 -14.09 -6.75
N VAL A 87 -3.05 -13.50 -7.90
CA VAL A 87 -2.81 -12.06 -8.07
C VAL A 87 -3.50 -11.63 -9.36
N SER A 88 -4.40 -10.66 -9.28
CA SER A 88 -5.05 -10.04 -10.43
C SER A 88 -4.63 -8.57 -10.50
N ILE A 89 -4.13 -8.16 -11.66
CA ILE A 89 -3.71 -6.79 -11.96
C ILE A 89 -4.67 -6.26 -13.02
N ASN A 90 -5.34 -5.15 -12.72
CA ASN A 90 -6.26 -4.52 -13.64
C ASN A 90 -5.74 -3.13 -14.01
N ASN A 91 -5.46 -2.93 -15.30
CA ASN A 91 -5.15 -1.63 -15.91
C ASN A 91 -4.15 -0.81 -15.07
N LEU A 92 -3.01 -1.42 -14.75
CA LEU A 92 -2.01 -0.81 -13.88
C LEU A 92 -0.63 -0.93 -14.54
N GLY A 93 0.11 0.19 -14.61
CA GLY A 93 1.39 0.23 -15.32
C GLY A 93 1.28 -0.16 -16.81
N GLY A 94 0.11 0.04 -17.41
CA GLY A 94 -0.16 -0.35 -18.80
C GLY A 94 -0.46 -1.84 -19.01
N PHE A 95 -0.69 -2.62 -17.96
CA PHE A 95 -0.92 -4.07 -18.04
C PHE A 95 -2.24 -4.49 -17.35
N THR A 96 -2.85 -5.54 -17.89
CA THR A 96 -3.91 -6.30 -17.23
C THR A 96 -3.59 -7.78 -17.33
N GLY A 97 -3.67 -8.53 -16.24
CA GLY A 97 -3.37 -9.95 -16.23
C GLY A 97 -3.54 -10.59 -14.86
N SER A 98 -3.39 -11.92 -14.80
CA SER A 98 -3.49 -12.67 -13.55
C SER A 98 -2.42 -13.75 -13.41
N TYR A 99 -2.14 -14.06 -12.16
CA TYR A 99 -1.47 -15.26 -11.69
C TYR A 99 -2.46 -16.04 -10.84
N ASP A 100 -2.52 -17.36 -11.05
CA ASP A 100 -3.30 -18.29 -10.25
C ASP A 100 -2.44 -19.53 -9.98
N ALA A 101 -2.31 -19.91 -8.70
CA ALA A 101 -1.45 -21.00 -8.30
C ALA A 101 -1.81 -22.31 -9.04
N GLY A 102 -0.79 -22.96 -9.62
CA GLY A 102 -0.96 -24.20 -10.38
C GLY A 102 -1.43 -24.05 -11.83
N LEU A 103 -1.70 -22.82 -12.31
CA LEU A 103 -2.13 -22.57 -13.70
C LEU A 103 -1.05 -21.96 -14.60
N GLY A 104 0.15 -21.70 -14.07
CA GLY A 104 1.27 -21.13 -14.82
C GLY A 104 1.83 -19.86 -14.16
N GLY A 105 3.05 -19.49 -14.54
CA GLY A 105 3.80 -18.42 -13.87
C GLY A 105 4.27 -18.79 -12.46
N GLU A 106 4.95 -17.85 -11.81
CA GLU A 106 5.43 -18.00 -10.44
C GLU A 106 5.12 -16.74 -9.64
N ALA A 107 4.79 -16.91 -8.37
CA ALA A 107 4.65 -15.82 -7.43
C ALA A 107 5.26 -16.21 -6.07
N THR A 108 5.99 -15.28 -5.47
CA THR A 108 6.57 -15.42 -4.15
C THR A 108 6.05 -14.31 -3.24
N VAL A 109 5.87 -14.65 -1.97
CA VAL A 109 5.41 -13.70 -0.96
C VAL A 109 6.40 -13.70 0.18
N THR A 110 6.81 -12.51 0.59
CA THR A 110 7.53 -12.28 1.84
C THR A 110 6.81 -11.23 2.65
N MET A 111 7.08 -11.19 3.95
CA MET A 111 6.50 -10.19 4.84
C MET A 111 7.57 -9.59 5.74
N THR A 112 7.64 -8.27 5.79
CA THR A 112 8.50 -7.53 6.74
C THR A 112 7.61 -6.59 7.55
N GLY A 113 7.54 -6.80 8.87
CA GLY A 113 6.57 -6.10 9.70
C GLY A 113 5.14 -6.44 9.24
N ARG A 114 4.38 -5.45 8.77
CA ARG A 114 3.04 -5.63 8.19
C ARG A 114 3.00 -5.40 6.67
N THR A 115 4.16 -5.28 6.03
CA THR A 115 4.27 -5.09 4.58
C THR A 115 4.47 -6.44 3.91
N TYR A 116 3.50 -6.83 3.10
CA TYR A 116 3.64 -7.92 2.14
C TYR A 116 4.45 -7.42 0.94
N ALA A 117 5.40 -8.22 0.49
CA ALA A 117 6.08 -8.05 -0.79
C ALA A 117 5.79 -9.28 -1.65
N ILE A 118 5.00 -9.08 -2.69
CA ILE A 118 4.51 -10.10 -3.63
C ILE A 118 5.20 -9.85 -4.97
N THR A 119 6.00 -10.80 -5.45
CA THR A 119 6.70 -10.67 -6.74
C THR A 119 6.40 -11.88 -7.60
N GLY A 120 6.27 -11.69 -8.91
CA GLY A 120 5.97 -12.79 -9.79
C GLY A 120 5.76 -12.42 -11.25
N SER A 121 5.14 -13.35 -11.97
CA SER A 121 4.71 -13.19 -13.35
C SER A 121 3.22 -13.50 -13.49
N ALA A 122 2.53 -12.72 -14.32
CA ALA A 122 1.12 -12.89 -14.65
C ALA A 122 0.94 -13.07 -16.15
N GLU A 123 -0.03 -13.89 -16.55
CA GLU A 123 -0.49 -13.96 -17.93
C GLU A 123 -1.50 -12.86 -18.19
N GLY A 124 -1.37 -12.14 -19.31
CA GLY A 124 -2.20 -10.97 -19.54
C GLY A 124 -2.02 -10.34 -20.91
N PHE A 125 -2.10 -9.01 -20.94
CA PHE A 125 -1.90 -8.21 -22.14
C PHE A 125 -1.49 -6.78 -21.77
N ALA A 126 -0.83 -6.11 -22.71
CA ALA A 126 -0.63 -4.67 -22.64
C ALA A 126 -1.95 -3.97 -22.97
N THR A 127 -2.32 -2.98 -22.16
CA THR A 127 -3.61 -2.24 -22.26
C THR A 127 -3.77 -1.47 -23.58
N ASP A 128 -2.66 -1.10 -24.23
CA ASP A 128 -2.64 -0.47 -25.55
C ASP A 128 -2.82 -1.48 -26.71
N LYS A 129 -2.68 -2.78 -26.43
CA LYS A 129 -2.76 -3.90 -27.39
C LYS A 129 -3.54 -5.08 -26.79
N PRO A 130 -4.80 -4.89 -26.37
CA PRO A 130 -5.54 -5.87 -25.56
C PRO A 130 -5.84 -7.19 -26.27
N SER A 131 -5.77 -7.23 -27.61
CA SER A 131 -5.97 -8.45 -28.40
C SER A 131 -4.74 -9.38 -28.42
N PHE A 132 -3.59 -8.93 -27.92
CA PHE A 132 -2.33 -9.69 -27.95
C PHE A 132 -1.95 -10.11 -26.54
N ARG A 133 -1.97 -11.43 -26.29
CA ARG A 133 -1.51 -11.99 -25.03
C ARG A 133 -0.01 -11.81 -24.87
N ALA A 134 0.39 -11.41 -23.67
CA ALA A 134 1.77 -11.29 -23.26
C ALA A 134 1.87 -11.53 -21.75
N ASN A 135 2.93 -12.22 -21.32
CA ASN A 135 3.22 -12.36 -19.91
C ASN A 135 3.86 -11.06 -19.40
N GLY A 136 3.47 -10.64 -18.21
CA GLY A 136 4.06 -9.50 -17.52
C GLY A 136 4.66 -9.91 -16.19
N THR A 137 5.63 -9.15 -15.69
CA THR A 137 6.15 -9.30 -14.33
C THR A 137 5.57 -8.25 -13.41
N PHE A 138 5.48 -8.56 -12.13
CA PHE A 138 4.99 -7.62 -11.12
C PHE A 138 5.81 -7.69 -9.84
N ALA A 139 5.88 -6.55 -9.15
CA ALA A 139 6.32 -6.45 -7.78
C ALA A 139 5.36 -5.52 -7.03
N ILE A 140 4.66 -6.06 -6.04
CA ILE A 140 3.64 -5.37 -5.25
C ILE A 140 4.13 -5.34 -3.82
N LYS A 141 4.25 -4.14 -3.26
CA LYS A 141 4.41 -3.94 -1.82
C LYS A 141 3.14 -3.35 -1.27
N VAL A 142 2.62 -3.92 -0.19
CA VAL A 142 1.37 -3.46 0.43
C VAL A 142 1.45 -3.62 1.94
N ALA A 143 1.19 -2.54 2.66
CA ALA A 143 1.11 -2.56 4.10
C ALA A 143 -0.35 -2.63 4.55
N CYS A 144 -0.72 -3.82 5.01
CA CYS A 144 -1.78 -4.01 6.00
C CYS A 144 -1.18 -3.66 7.39
#